data_AF-A0A1N7N408-F1
#
_entry.id   AF-A0A1N7N408-F1
#
_cell.length_a   1.000
_cell.length_b   1.000
_cell.length_c   1.000
_cell.angle_alpha   90.00
_cell.angle_beta   90.00
_cell.angle_gamma   90.00
#
_symmetry.space_group_name_H-M   'P 1'
#
loop_
_entity.id
_entity.type
_entity.pdbx_description
1 polymer ?
#
loop_
_entity_poly.entity_id
_entity_poly.type
_entity_poly.pdbx_seq_one_letter_code
_entity_poly.pdbx_strand_id
1 'polypeptide(L)'
;MKITPEDYAILESAIKRTITRTGLSLDNYTSLGLTAKRYRWDMLEQSQIKVGDGINIDGDVNIYAYANNNHIDTALRKITKTR
;
A
#
# COMPACT_ATOMS: atom_id res chain seq x y z
N MET A 1 3.33 6.68 12.83
CA MET A 1 3.21 6.49 11.37
C MET A 1 3.66 7.79 10.74
N LYS A 2 4.51 7.74 9.72
CA LYS A 2 5.21 8.91 9.14
C LYS A 2 4.58 9.39 7.81
N ILE A 3 3.34 8.95 7.56
CA ILE A 3 2.49 9.32 6.43
C ILE A 3 1.41 10.24 7.02
N THR A 4 1.09 11.34 6.33
CA THR A 4 0.04 12.26 6.79
C THR A 4 -1.32 11.57 6.83
N PRO A 5 -2.27 12.01 7.67
CA PRO A 5 -3.64 11.48 7.65
C PRO A 5 -4.29 11.56 6.27
N GLU A 6 -4.02 12.63 5.52
CA GLU A 6 -4.55 12.89 4.19
C GLU A 6 -3.99 11.87 3.18
N ASP A 7 -2.67 11.73 3.12
CA ASP A 7 -1.98 10.74 2.27
C ASP A 7 -2.42 9.31 2.62
N TYR A 8 -2.58 9.02 3.92
CA TYR A 8 -3.05 7.72 4.38
C TYR A 8 -4.47 7.44 3.89
N ALA A 9 -5.36 8.43 3.90
CA ALA A 9 -6.73 8.27 3.42
C ALA A 9 -6.77 8.03 1.90
N ILE A 10 -5.93 8.72 1.13
CA ILE A 10 -5.79 8.49 -0.32
C ILE A 10 -5.29 7.06 -0.58
N LEU A 11 -4.22 6.64 0.11
CA LEU A 11 -3.68 5.29 0.03
C LEU A 11 -4.73 4.23 0.40
N GLU A 12 -5.41 4.40 1.53
CA GLU A 12 -6.44 3.49 2.00
C GLU A 12 -7.57 3.33 0.99
N SER A 13 -8.04 4.45 0.43
CA SER A 13 -9.09 4.46 -0.59
C SER A 13 -8.65 3.73 -1.87
N ALA A 14 -7.43 3.98 -2.34
CA ALA A 14 -6.88 3.32 -3.53
C ALA A 14 -6.69 1.82 -3.34
N ILE A 15 -6.15 1.38 -2.20
CA ILE A 15 -5.96 -0.03 -1.89
C ILE A 15 -7.31 -0.74 -1.73
N LYS A 16 -8.28 -0.17 -1.01
CA LYS A 16 -9.62 -0.77 -0.87
C LYS A 16 -10.32 -0.93 -2.22
N ARG A 17 -10.27 0.10 -3.08
CA ARG A 17 -10.80 0.00 -4.45
C ARG A 17 -10.11 -1.12 -5.24
N THR A 18 -8.80 -1.27 -5.08
CA THR A 18 -8.02 -2.31 -5.77
C THR A 18 -8.40 -3.71 -5.31
N ILE A 19 -8.53 -3.94 -4.01
CA ILE A 19 -8.99 -5.22 -3.45
C ILE A 19 -10.37 -5.57 -4.01
N THR A 20 -11.32 -4.63 -4.01
CA THR A 20 -12.65 -4.84 -4.57
C THR A 20 -12.60 -5.13 -6.07
N ARG A 21 -11.74 -4.44 -6.82
CA ARG A 21 -11.60 -4.60 -8.28
C ARG A 21 -10.97 -5.94 -8.66
N THR A 22 -9.97 -6.40 -7.92
CA THR A 22 -9.21 -7.61 -8.26
C THR A 22 -9.85 -8.87 -7.71
N GLY A 23 -10.59 -8.76 -6.60
CA GLY A 23 -11.12 -9.91 -5.86
C GLY A 23 -10.04 -10.76 -5.19
N LEU A 24 -8.77 -10.33 -5.23
CA LEU A 24 -7.65 -11.04 -4.62
C LEU A 24 -7.68 -10.88 -3.11
N SER A 25 -7.56 -11.99 -2.40
CA SER A 25 -7.47 -12.05 -0.95
C SER A 25 -6.10 -12.56 -0.50
N LEU A 26 -5.81 -12.41 0.79
CA LEU A 26 -4.62 -13.04 1.39
C LEU A 26 -4.63 -14.56 1.18
N ASP A 27 -5.80 -15.21 1.22
CA ASP A 27 -5.93 -16.65 1.05
C ASP A 27 -5.56 -17.12 -0.36
N ASN A 28 -5.85 -16.31 -1.38
CA ASN A 28 -5.38 -16.58 -2.74
C ASN A 28 -3.85 -16.60 -2.80
N TYR A 29 -3.17 -15.76 -2.01
CA TYR A 29 -1.71 -15.71 -1.97
C TYR A 29 -1.12 -16.85 -1.14
N THR A 30 -1.66 -17.10 0.05
CA THR A 30 -1.13 -18.15 0.94
C THR A 30 -1.32 -19.55 0.37
N SER A 31 -2.42 -19.81 -0.36
CA SER A 31 -2.62 -21.08 -1.07
C SER A 31 -1.58 -21.34 -2.18
N LEU A 32 -0.96 -20.29 -2.72
CA LEU A 32 0.15 -20.36 -3.67
C LEU A 32 1.54 -20.35 -2.99
N GLY A 33 1.60 -20.39 -1.66
CA GLY A 33 2.85 -20.29 -0.90
C GLY A 33 3.45 -18.88 -0.86
N LEU A 34 2.69 -17.85 -1.28
CA LEU A 34 3.14 -16.46 -1.25
C LEU A 34 2.91 -15.82 0.12
N THR A 35 3.70 -14.79 0.41
CA THR A 35 3.66 -14.11 1.72
C THR A 35 2.61 -13.00 1.76
N ALA A 36 2.13 -12.67 2.97
CA ALA A 36 1.27 -11.51 3.19
C ALA A 36 1.93 -10.19 2.75
N LYS A 37 3.27 -10.11 2.81
CA LYS A 37 4.01 -8.96 2.26
C LYS A 37 3.80 -8.86 0.76
N ARG A 38 3.90 -9.97 0.02
CA ARG A 38 3.68 -9.95 -1.42
C ARG A 38 2.27 -9.45 -1.78
N TYR A 39 1.24 -9.96 -1.10
CA TYR A 39 -0.13 -9.50 -1.27
C TYR A 39 -0.27 -7.97 -1.09
N ARG A 40 0.30 -7.41 -0.02
CA ARG A 40 0.25 -5.96 0.24
C ARG A 40 0.88 -5.14 -0.88
N TRP A 41 2.06 -5.54 -1.34
CA TRP A 41 2.82 -4.80 -2.35
C TRP A 41 2.20 -4.93 -3.74
N ASP A 42 1.62 -6.08 -4.07
CA ASP A 42 0.88 -6.26 -5.32
C ASP A 42 -0.41 -5.41 -5.32
N MET A 43 -1.09 -5.27 -4.17
CA MET A 43 -2.24 -4.35 -4.08
C MET A 43 -1.83 -2.89 -4.26
N LEU A 44 -0.64 -2.50 -3.78
CA LEU A 44 -0.09 -1.17 -4.04
C LEU A 44 0.22 -0.98 -5.53
N GLU A 45 0.94 -1.91 -6.14
CA GLU A 45 1.31 -1.86 -7.56
C GLU A 45 0.06 -1.78 -8.46
N GLN A 46 -0.94 -2.64 -8.20
CA GLN A 46 -2.17 -2.69 -8.97
C GLN A 46 -3.10 -1.51 -8.71
N SER A 47 -2.90 -0.76 -7.62
CA SER A 47 -3.64 0.48 -7.38
C SER A 47 -3.22 1.62 -8.31
N GLN A 48 -2.07 1.48 -8.97
CA GLN A 48 -1.48 2.47 -9.88
C GLN A 48 -1.25 3.85 -9.22
N ILE A 49 -1.28 3.89 -7.88
CA ILE A 49 -0.99 5.10 -7.12
C ILE A 49 0.49 5.41 -7.23
N LYS A 50 0.81 6.66 -7.55
CA LYS A 50 2.20 7.12 -7.60
C LYS A 50 2.63 7.50 -6.19
N VAL A 51 3.70 6.85 -5.73
CA VAL A 51 4.35 7.20 -4.47
C VAL A 51 5.47 8.16 -4.76
N GLY A 52 5.33 9.41 -4.33
CA GLY A 52 6.33 10.45 -4.46
C GLY A 52 7.39 10.36 -3.36
N ASP A 53 8.58 10.89 -3.62
CA ASP A 53 9.68 10.96 -2.64
C ASP A 53 9.60 12.21 -1.74
N GLY A 54 8.62 13.08 -2.00
CA GLY A 54 8.41 14.34 -1.28
C GLY A 54 9.54 15.35 -1.44
N ILE A 55 10.44 15.16 -2.42
CA ILE A 55 11.55 16.06 -2.74
C ILE A 55 11.57 16.40 -4.25
N ASN A 56 11.71 15.39 -5.12
CA ASN A 56 11.89 15.55 -6.56
C ASN A 56 10.77 14.90 -7.40
N ILE A 57 10.01 13.99 -6.79
CA ILE A 57 8.96 13.20 -7.43
C ILE A 57 7.66 13.47 -6.66
N ASP A 58 6.75 14.19 -7.29
CA ASP A 58 5.38 14.34 -6.82
C ASP A 58 4.57 13.08 -7.18
N GLY A 59 4.01 12.44 -6.15
CA GLY A 59 3.06 11.34 -6.29
C GLY A 59 1.66 11.73 -5.84
N ASP A 60 0.72 10.82 -6.04
CA ASP A 60 -0.63 10.93 -5.44
C ASP A 60 -0.57 10.81 -3.91
N VAL A 61 0.45 10.11 -3.42
CA VAL A 61 0.82 10.05 -2.00
C VAL A 61 2.31 10.38 -1.90
N ASN A 62 2.63 11.41 -1.13
CA ASN A 62 4.02 11.84 -0.96
C ASN A 62 4.62 11.25 0.31
N ILE A 63 5.71 10.52 0.13
CA ILE A 63 6.43 9.87 1.21
C ILE A 63 7.72 10.63 1.38
N TYR A 64 7.71 11.58 2.33
CA TYR A 64 8.87 12.38 2.68
C TYR A 64 10.11 11.50 2.85
N ALA A 65 11.27 11.92 2.33
CA ALA A 65 12.51 11.13 2.22
C ALA A 65 12.98 10.32 3.45
N TYR A 66 12.49 10.62 4.66
CA TYR A 66 12.75 9.81 5.86
C TYR A 66 11.80 8.60 6.02
N ALA A 67 10.80 8.45 5.16
CA ALA A 67 9.81 7.39 5.20
C ALA A 67 10.18 6.28 4.20
N ASN A 68 11.03 5.36 4.67
CA ASN A 68 11.41 4.17 3.92
C ASN A 68 10.22 3.23 3.61
N ASN A 69 10.48 2.19 2.79
CA ASN A 69 9.54 1.11 2.47
C ASN A 69 8.85 0.47 3.69
N ASN A 70 9.41 0.56 4.90
CA ASN A 70 8.78 0.02 6.10
C ASN A 70 7.58 0.85 6.55
N HIS A 71 7.55 2.15 6.29
CA HIS A 71 6.38 2.98 6.61
C HIS A 71 5.20 2.70 5.69
N ILE A 72 5.49 2.51 4.39
CA ILE A 72 4.51 2.02 3.42
C ILE A 72 3.99 0.65 3.86
N ASP A 73 4.87 -0.31 4.14
CA ASP A 73 4.45 -1.64 4.58
C ASP A 73 3.63 -1.59 5.87
N THR A 74 3.96 -0.70 6.81
CA THR A 74 3.17 -0.48 8.03
C THR A 74 1.77 0.04 7.73
N ALA A 75 1.62 1.00 6.81
CA ALA A 75 0.32 1.49 6.39
C ALA A 75 -0.48 0.41 5.66
N LEU A 76 0.15 -0.29 4.71
CA LEU A 76 -0.48 -1.39 3.98
C LEU A 76 -0.96 -2.49 4.93
N ARG A 77 -0.16 -2.90 5.93
CA ARG A 77 -0.58 -3.88 6.94
C ARG A 77 -1.86 -3.48 7.68
N LYS A 78 -1.99 -2.20 8.03
CA LYS A 78 -3.20 -1.68 8.67
C LYS A 78 -4.40 -1.75 7.74
N ILE A 79 -4.23 -1.33 6.48
CA ILE A 79 -5.30 -1.29 5.47
C ILE A 79 -5.77 -2.71 5.13
N THR A 80 -4.83 -3.63 4.87
CA THR A 80 -5.12 -5.00 4.45
C THR A 80 -5.41 -5.95 5.62
N LYS A 81 -5.25 -5.49 6.87
CA LYS A 81 -5.42 -6.27 8.09
C LYS A 81 -4.56 -7.54 8.15
N THR A 82 -3.39 -7.51 7.52
CA THR A 82 -2.43 -8.61 7.54
C THR A 82 -1.34 -8.30 8.56
N ARG A 83 -1.30 -9.04 9.68
CA ARG A 83 -0.34 -8.84 10.78
C ARG A 83 1.12 -8.81 10.29
#